data_AF-A0A6A6ZXI5-F1
#
_entry.id   AF-A0A6A6ZXI5-F1
#
_cell.length_a   1.000
_cell.length_b   1.000
_cell.length_c   1.000
_cell.angle_alpha   90.00
_cell.angle_beta   90.00
_cell.angle_gamma   90.00
#
_symmetry.space_group_name_H-M   'P 1'
#
loop_
_entity.id
_entity.type
_entity.pdbx_description
1 polymer ?
#
loop_
_entity_poly.entity_id
_entity_poly.type
_entity_poly.pdbx_seq_one_letter_code
_entity_poly.pdbx_strand_id
1 'polypeptide(L)'
;MTPNLFLVTQKVLSPHKWFRTTPKTERPTRVTEYWSTPEPGQYEYVPGRGWFMIAKLTDPVDRDDIKSSENYSTDRRELVRLPKPIPAHRSRVLGRYLLEDEYKLRKKTGEIKNERGKRVQAGFFRLDNPVAWVHCWDENGTFIPGGETGYKLWCIDTATQQFRHMKKGDDPNFIRSRPSSPRERDVNRRSEESVSTAYRSGPASTRDGPSAPSTRASSIRGPLSNPTSSPSSRVQSRRNSPRRNNSIPLEEAKAALRRMAKEQEEAVTAAAAAKTRTNSKGTVQQIERGRPMMRVAN
;
A
#
# COMPACT_ATOMS: atom_id res chain seq x y z
N MET A 1 15.50 29.33 -60.03
CA MET A 1 14.60 28.40 -59.31
C MET A 1 13.21 29.02 -59.30
N THR A 2 12.26 28.44 -60.05
CA THR A 2 10.87 28.90 -60.03
C THR A 2 10.13 28.29 -58.84
N PRO A 3 9.35 29.06 -58.08
CA PRO A 3 8.59 28.54 -56.95
C PRO A 3 7.49 27.59 -57.44
N ASN A 4 7.27 26.51 -56.69
CA ASN A 4 6.24 25.53 -57.00
C ASN A 4 4.83 26.12 -56.78
N LEU A 5 4.15 26.47 -57.87
CA LEU A 5 2.80 27.05 -57.91
C LEU A 5 1.75 26.22 -57.17
N PHE A 6 1.90 24.89 -57.16
CA PHE A 6 0.99 23.99 -56.47
C PHE A 6 1.00 24.19 -54.95
N LEU A 7 2.17 24.49 -54.37
CA LEU A 7 2.29 24.77 -52.94
C LEU A 7 1.71 26.14 -52.56
N VAL A 8 1.72 27.09 -53.50
CA VAL A 8 1.13 28.42 -53.30
C VAL A 8 -0.38 28.32 -53.25
N THR A 9 -1.01 27.63 -54.20
CA THR A 9 -2.47 27.48 -54.23
C THR A 9 -3.00 26.70 -53.03
N GLN A 10 -2.27 25.66 -52.56
CA GLN A 10 -2.65 24.92 -51.36
C GLN A 10 -2.65 25.78 -50.09
N LYS A 11 -1.73 26.75 -49.99
CA LYS A 11 -1.68 27.69 -48.86
C LYS A 11 -2.76 28.78 -48.97
N VAL A 12 -3.10 29.21 -50.19
CA VAL A 12 -4.15 30.20 -50.41
C VAL A 12 -5.55 29.60 -50.16
N LEU A 13 -5.78 28.34 -50.46
CA LEU A 13 -7.10 27.72 -50.25
C LEU A 13 -7.27 27.08 -48.85
N SER A 14 -6.37 27.36 -47.92
CA SER A 14 -6.42 26.87 -46.54
C SER A 14 -6.73 28.02 -45.57
N PRO A 15 -7.97 28.57 -45.54
CA PRO A 15 -8.31 29.73 -44.71
C PRO A 15 -8.09 29.47 -43.21
N HIS A 16 -8.16 28.21 -42.76
CA HIS A 16 -7.82 27.79 -41.39
C HIS A 16 -6.35 28.06 -40.99
N LYS A 17 -5.46 28.29 -41.96
CA LYS A 17 -4.04 28.64 -41.74
C LYS A 17 -3.80 30.14 -41.78
N TRP A 18 -4.70 30.93 -42.37
CA TRP A 18 -4.55 32.38 -42.49
C TRP A 18 -4.74 33.10 -41.16
N PHE A 19 -5.66 32.59 -40.32
CA PHE A 19 -5.96 33.16 -39.00
C PHE A 19 -5.29 32.40 -37.85
N ARG A 20 -4.52 31.34 -38.15
CA ARG A 20 -3.54 30.82 -37.19
C ARG A 20 -2.30 31.73 -37.27
N THR A 21 -2.46 32.95 -36.78
CA THR A 21 -1.40 33.64 -36.06
C THR A 21 -1.11 32.73 -34.88
N THR A 22 -0.32 31.68 -35.10
CA THR A 22 0.41 31.08 -34.00
C THR A 22 1.25 32.25 -33.51
N PRO A 23 1.01 32.84 -32.33
CA PRO A 23 2.10 33.54 -31.69
C PRO A 23 3.27 32.56 -31.77
N LYS A 24 4.47 33.05 -32.05
CA LYS A 24 5.66 32.25 -31.79
C LYS A 24 5.65 32.04 -30.28
N THR A 25 4.82 31.12 -29.80
CA THR A 25 4.69 30.72 -28.42
C THR A 25 6.06 30.15 -28.17
N GLU A 26 6.88 30.97 -27.54
CA GLU A 26 8.22 30.68 -27.12
C GLU A 26 8.22 29.23 -26.65
N ARG A 27 8.96 28.38 -27.38
CA ARG A 27 8.95 26.95 -27.07
C ARG A 27 9.31 26.87 -25.59
N PRO A 28 8.46 26.24 -24.76
CA PRO A 28 8.69 26.23 -23.32
C PRO A 28 10.13 25.80 -23.05
N THR A 29 10.91 26.70 -22.46
CA THR A 29 12.33 26.50 -22.25
C THR A 29 12.50 25.38 -21.23
N ARG A 30 13.51 24.53 -21.43
CA ARG A 30 13.82 23.48 -20.46
C ARG A 30 14.25 24.13 -19.16
N VAL A 31 13.68 23.67 -18.05
CA VAL A 31 13.96 24.21 -16.72
C VAL A 31 14.77 23.19 -15.96
N THR A 32 15.94 23.59 -15.44
CA THR A 32 16.76 22.72 -14.59
C THR A 32 16.70 23.20 -13.15
N GLU A 33 16.34 22.30 -12.24
CA GLU A 33 16.22 22.56 -10.82
C GLU A 33 16.98 21.51 -10.00
N TYR A 34 17.50 21.90 -8.84
CA TYR A 34 18.04 20.97 -7.87
C TYR A 34 16.95 20.56 -6.90
N TRP A 35 16.73 19.25 -6.71
CA TRP A 35 15.77 18.72 -5.75
C TRP A 35 16.48 17.86 -4.70
N SER A 36 15.97 17.89 -3.47
CA SER A 36 16.41 17.01 -2.38
C SER A 36 15.62 15.68 -2.32
N THR A 37 14.43 15.64 -2.91
CA THR A 37 13.51 14.49 -2.92
C THR A 37 12.95 14.30 -4.32
N PRO A 38 12.73 13.06 -4.82
CA PRO A 38 12.91 11.76 -4.16
C PRO A 38 14.37 11.31 -3.93
N GLU A 39 15.28 11.64 -4.86
CA GLU A 39 16.72 11.48 -4.67
C GLU A 39 17.41 12.84 -4.85
N PRO A 40 18.43 13.18 -4.04
CA PRO A 40 19.14 14.45 -4.16
C PRO A 40 19.91 14.53 -5.48
N GLY A 41 19.64 15.57 -6.28
CA GLY A 41 20.25 15.69 -7.59
C GLY A 41 19.69 16.83 -8.44
N GLN A 42 20.16 16.92 -9.67
CA GLN A 42 19.68 17.89 -10.65
C GLN A 42 18.62 17.25 -11.55
N TYR A 43 17.49 17.93 -11.69
CA TYR A 43 16.34 17.53 -12.47
C TYR A 43 16.09 18.53 -13.61
N GLU A 44 15.65 18.03 -14.76
CA GLU A 44 15.32 18.79 -15.95
C GLU A 44 13.84 18.56 -16.32
N TYR A 45 13.07 19.63 -16.41
CA TYR A 45 11.73 19.60 -16.96
C TYR A 45 11.79 19.66 -18.49
N VAL A 46 11.30 18.61 -19.13
CA VAL A 46 11.13 18.54 -20.58
C VAL A 46 9.65 18.73 -20.91
N PRO A 47 9.28 19.82 -21.61
CA PRO A 47 7.88 20.09 -21.93
C PRO A 47 7.23 18.94 -22.69
N GLY A 48 6.01 18.58 -22.27
CA GLY A 48 5.26 17.45 -22.82
C GLY A 48 5.73 16.06 -22.36
N ARG A 49 6.89 15.94 -21.71
CA ARG A 49 7.39 14.66 -21.15
C ARG A 49 7.42 14.63 -19.62
N GLY A 50 7.60 15.78 -18.97
CA GLY A 50 7.66 15.90 -17.52
C GLY A 50 9.08 16.07 -16.98
N TRP A 51 9.29 15.70 -15.72
CA TRP A 51 10.56 15.85 -15.02
C TRP A 51 11.46 14.64 -15.21
N PHE A 52 12.77 14.88 -15.33
CA PHE A 52 13.80 13.85 -15.45
C PHE A 52 14.96 14.16 -14.52
N MET A 53 15.49 13.17 -13.82
CA MET A 53 16.76 13.28 -13.11
C MET A 53 17.92 13.12 -14.10
N ILE A 54 18.79 14.13 -14.16
CA ILE A 54 19.93 14.19 -15.09
C ILE A 54 21.28 14.00 -14.41
N ALA A 55 21.38 14.32 -13.12
CA ALA A 55 22.60 14.11 -12.33
C ALA A 55 22.24 13.75 -10.89
N LYS A 56 22.96 12.78 -10.32
CA LYS A 56 22.84 12.41 -8.90
C LYS A 56 23.90 13.13 -8.08
N LEU A 57 23.52 13.54 -6.87
CA LEU A 57 24.49 13.96 -5.88
C LEU A 57 25.25 12.73 -5.38
N THR A 58 26.57 12.75 -5.54
CA THR A 58 27.44 11.72 -4.94
C THR A 58 27.96 12.29 -3.64
N ASP A 59 27.77 11.56 -2.54
CA ASP A 59 28.39 11.92 -1.27
C ASP A 59 29.91 11.88 -1.45
N PRO A 60 30.67 12.79 -0.82
CA PRO A 60 32.12 12.76 -0.85
C PRO A 60 32.59 11.53 -0.08
N VAL A 61 32.60 10.38 -0.75
CA VAL A 61 33.39 9.23 -0.33
C VAL A 61 34.82 9.64 -0.56
N ASP A 62 35.68 9.50 0.46
CA ASP A 62 37.12 9.79 0.46
C ASP A 62 37.79 9.28 -0.83
N ARG A 63 37.77 10.12 -1.86
CA ARG A 63 38.46 9.90 -3.11
C ARG A 63 39.64 10.84 -3.12
N ASP A 64 40.69 10.39 -2.45
CA ASP A 64 42.04 10.67 -2.90
C ASP A 64 42.12 10.25 -4.37
N ASP A 65 42.66 11.13 -5.22
CA ASP A 65 42.80 10.99 -6.67
C ASP A 65 41.58 11.37 -7.52
N ILE A 66 41.54 12.65 -7.94
CA ILE A 66 41.75 13.04 -9.34
C ILE A 66 41.84 14.58 -9.42
N LYS A 67 43.03 15.05 -9.82
CA LYS A 67 43.28 16.44 -10.19
C LYS A 67 42.62 16.74 -11.54
N SER A 68 42.05 17.95 -11.65
CA SER A 68 41.77 18.75 -12.86
C SER A 68 40.30 18.96 -13.21
N SER A 69 39.77 20.13 -12.84
CA SER A 69 39.48 21.19 -13.80
C SER A 69 38.93 22.41 -13.04
N GLU A 70 39.63 23.53 -13.15
CA GLU A 70 39.17 24.82 -12.71
C GLU A 70 38.07 25.31 -13.66
N ASN A 71 36.87 25.50 -13.14
CA ASN A 71 36.03 26.64 -13.51
C ASN A 71 34.92 26.82 -12.46
N TYR A 72 34.86 28.02 -11.93
CA TYR A 72 34.08 28.43 -10.76
C TYR A 72 32.56 28.30 -10.98
N SER A 73 31.88 27.65 -10.03
CA SER A 73 30.44 27.83 -9.73
C SER A 73 30.19 27.37 -8.30
N THR A 74 29.48 28.20 -7.55
CA THR A 74 29.13 28.09 -6.13
C THR A 74 28.43 26.78 -5.76
N ASP A 75 28.71 26.25 -4.56
CA ASP A 75 28.26 24.98 -3.97
C ASP A 75 28.85 23.70 -4.61
N ARG A 76 30.04 23.34 -4.12
CA ARG A 76 30.91 22.24 -4.57
C ARG A 76 30.38 20.83 -4.23
N ARG A 77 29.12 20.57 -4.57
CA ARG A 77 28.49 19.25 -4.54
C ARG A 77 28.88 18.51 -5.82
N GLU A 78 29.54 17.37 -5.69
CA GLU A 78 29.94 16.56 -6.84
C GLU A 78 28.70 15.90 -7.47
N LEU A 79 28.25 16.48 -8.58
CA LEU A 79 27.10 16.00 -9.35
C LEU A 79 27.60 15.06 -10.44
N VAL A 80 27.29 13.78 -10.33
CA VAL A 80 27.60 12.79 -11.36
C VAL A 80 26.46 12.76 -12.37
N ARG A 81 26.74 13.21 -13.60
CA ARG A 81 25.78 13.14 -14.71
C ARG A 81 25.44 11.70 -15.03
N LEU A 82 24.15 11.42 -15.14
CA LEU A 82 23.67 10.09 -15.49
C LEU A 82 23.80 9.84 -16.98
N PRO A 83 24.20 8.64 -17.42
CA PRO A 83 24.27 8.30 -18.84
C PRO A 83 22.88 8.29 -19.49
N LYS A 84 21.83 8.00 -18.69
CA LYS A 84 20.44 8.00 -19.13
C LYS A 84 19.60 8.80 -18.14
N PRO A 85 18.86 9.83 -18.58
CA PRO A 85 17.92 10.56 -17.73
C PRO A 85 16.81 9.62 -17.21
N ILE A 86 16.52 9.71 -15.90
CA ILE A 86 15.51 8.86 -15.24
C ILE A 86 14.24 9.70 -15.06
N PRO A 87 13.07 9.29 -15.60
CA PRO A 87 11.85 10.08 -15.44
C PRO A 87 11.38 10.09 -13.99
N ALA A 88 10.90 11.25 -13.57
CA ALA A 88 10.26 11.47 -12.27
C ALA A 88 8.76 11.65 -12.47
N HIS A 89 7.96 10.77 -11.86
CA HIS A 89 6.52 10.79 -11.92
C HIS A 89 5.92 11.37 -10.64
N ARG A 90 5.02 12.33 -10.77
CA ARG A 90 4.22 12.80 -9.64
C ARG A 90 3.16 11.76 -9.29
N SER A 91 3.31 11.10 -8.15
CA SER A 91 2.31 10.15 -7.67
C SER A 91 1.06 10.90 -7.20
N ARG A 92 -0.10 10.55 -7.77
CA ARG A 92 -1.40 11.09 -7.32
C ARG A 92 -1.82 10.56 -5.95
N VAL A 93 -1.29 9.39 -5.55
CA VAL A 93 -1.62 8.75 -4.26
C VAL A 93 -0.79 9.37 -3.12
N LEU A 94 0.51 9.62 -3.35
CA LEU A 94 1.41 10.20 -2.33
C LEU A 94 1.53 11.73 -2.41
N GLY A 95 1.08 12.35 -3.50
CA GLY A 95 1.20 13.79 -3.73
C GLY A 95 2.60 14.29 -4.07
N ARG A 96 3.61 13.42 -4.12
CA ARG A 96 5.02 13.76 -4.37
C ARG A 96 5.61 13.07 -5.60
N TYR A 97 6.77 13.55 -6.05
CA TYR A 97 7.53 12.95 -7.14
C TYR A 97 8.24 11.67 -6.67
N LEU A 98 8.25 10.66 -7.54
CA LEU A 98 8.98 9.41 -7.38
C LEU A 98 9.73 9.12 -8.68
N LEU A 99 10.88 8.46 -8.60
CA LEU A 99 11.60 8.01 -9.78
C LEU A 99 10.84 6.85 -10.46
N GLU A 100 11.08 6.67 -11.76
CA GLU A 100 10.40 5.64 -12.57
C GLU A 100 10.51 4.24 -11.97
N ASP A 101 11.70 3.84 -11.56
CA ASP A 101 11.95 2.51 -11.01
C ASP A 101 11.17 2.29 -9.71
N GLU A 102 11.20 3.27 -8.80
CA GLU A 102 10.44 3.21 -7.55
C GLU A 102 8.93 3.23 -7.82
N TYR A 103 8.47 4.06 -8.75
CA TYR A 103 7.08 4.16 -9.13
C TYR A 103 6.54 2.85 -9.71
N LYS A 104 7.34 2.14 -10.52
CA LYS A 104 7.02 0.81 -11.05
C LYS A 104 7.01 -0.25 -9.95
N LEU A 105 8.02 -0.28 -9.08
CA LEU A 105 8.11 -1.22 -7.96
C LEU A 105 6.94 -1.09 -6.97
N ARG A 106 6.40 0.12 -6.81
CA ARG A 106 5.23 0.38 -5.96
C ARG A 106 3.90 0.00 -6.63
N LYS A 107 3.86 -0.23 -7.94
CA LYS A 107 2.65 -0.68 -8.63
C LYS A 107 2.58 -2.21 -8.63
N LYS A 108 1.42 -2.74 -8.26
CA LYS A 108 1.14 -4.17 -8.38
C LYS A 108 -0.31 -4.37 -8.79
N THR A 109 -0.55 -5.27 -9.72
CA THR A 109 -1.91 -5.71 -10.07
C THR A 109 -2.26 -6.96 -9.28
N GLY A 110 -3.52 -7.09 -8.86
CA GLY A 110 -4.01 -8.29 -8.19
C GLY A 110 -5.50 -8.46 -8.37
N GLU A 111 -5.99 -9.65 -8.05
CA GLU A 111 -7.42 -9.95 -8.12
C GLU A 111 -8.09 -9.70 -6.77
N ILE A 112 -9.23 -9.00 -6.78
CA ILE A 112 -10.09 -8.81 -5.62
C ILE A 112 -11.50 -9.28 -5.89
N LYS A 113 -12.24 -9.62 -4.84
CA LYS A 113 -13.67 -9.89 -4.92
C LYS A 113 -14.42 -8.58 -4.79
N ASN A 114 -15.18 -8.21 -5.82
CA ASN A 114 -16.12 -7.10 -5.75
C ASN A 114 -17.23 -7.41 -4.74
N GLU A 115 -18.05 -6.41 -4.43
CA GLU A 115 -19.22 -6.53 -3.53
C GLU A 115 -20.21 -7.61 -3.99
N ARG A 116 -20.23 -7.92 -5.29
CA ARG A 116 -21.02 -9.01 -5.90
C ARG A 116 -20.35 -10.39 -5.84
N GLY A 117 -19.18 -10.50 -5.21
CA GLY A 117 -18.38 -11.73 -5.13
C GLY A 117 -17.58 -12.08 -6.39
N LYS A 118 -17.71 -11.32 -7.49
CA LYS A 118 -16.96 -11.54 -8.73
C LYS A 118 -15.48 -11.16 -8.55
N ARG A 119 -14.56 -12.00 -9.06
CA ARG A 119 -13.13 -11.71 -9.09
C ARG A 119 -12.82 -10.71 -10.20
N VAL A 120 -12.11 -9.66 -9.85
CA VAL A 120 -11.86 -8.48 -10.67
C VAL A 120 -10.40 -8.08 -10.54
N GLN A 121 -9.77 -7.74 -11.65
CA GLN A 121 -8.40 -7.27 -11.67
C GLN A 121 -8.36 -5.80 -11.23
N ALA A 122 -7.57 -5.52 -10.20
CA ALA A 122 -7.44 -4.23 -9.57
C ALA A 122 -5.96 -3.82 -9.51
N GLY A 123 -5.70 -2.53 -9.68
CA GLY A 123 -4.35 -1.98 -9.53
C GLY A 123 -4.14 -1.38 -8.14
N PHE A 124 -3.05 -1.79 -7.52
CA PHE A 124 -2.63 -1.36 -6.19
C PHE A 124 -1.35 -0.54 -6.25
N PHE A 125 -1.25 0.44 -5.36
CA PHE A 125 -0.06 1.25 -5.15
C PHE A 125 0.43 1.10 -3.71
N ARG A 126 1.72 0.78 -3.55
CA ARG A 126 2.36 0.64 -2.25
C ARG A 126 2.67 2.00 -1.65
N LEU A 127 2.22 2.20 -0.41
CA LEU A 127 2.55 3.38 0.37
C LEU A 127 4.00 3.30 0.90
N ASP A 128 4.40 4.28 1.70
CA ASP A 128 5.73 4.29 2.34
C ASP A 128 5.88 3.18 3.38
N ASN A 129 4.75 2.75 3.94
CA ASN A 129 4.71 1.57 4.77
C ASN A 129 4.81 0.35 3.86
N PRO A 130 5.81 -0.55 4.04
CA PRO A 130 6.04 -1.67 3.13
C PRO A 130 4.86 -2.67 3.10
N VAL A 131 4.00 -2.65 4.12
CA VAL A 131 2.85 -3.53 4.30
C VAL A 131 1.58 -2.96 3.65
N ALA A 132 1.44 -1.63 3.59
CA ALA A 132 0.18 -0.99 3.22
C ALA A 132 0.11 -0.69 1.71
N TRP A 133 -1.00 -1.11 1.12
CA TRP A 133 -1.34 -0.93 -0.28
C TRP A 133 -2.65 -0.15 -0.42
N VAL A 134 -2.80 0.57 -1.52
CA VAL A 134 -3.98 1.35 -1.86
C VAL A 134 -4.50 0.93 -3.22
N HIS A 135 -5.79 0.59 -3.29
CA HIS A 135 -6.49 0.36 -4.54
C HIS A 135 -6.76 1.70 -5.24
N CYS A 136 -6.11 1.95 -6.38
CA CYS A 136 -6.21 3.24 -7.08
C CYS A 136 -6.35 3.13 -8.60
N TRP A 137 -6.44 1.92 -9.15
CA TRP A 137 -6.80 1.70 -10.55
C TRP A 137 -7.89 0.64 -10.68
N ASP A 138 -8.90 0.94 -11.49
CA ASP A 138 -9.95 -0.02 -11.86
C ASP A 138 -9.46 -1.07 -12.88
N GLU A 139 -10.37 -1.94 -13.33
CA GLU A 139 -10.14 -2.95 -14.37
C GLU A 139 -9.63 -2.36 -15.69
N ASN A 140 -10.02 -1.13 -15.99
CA ASN A 140 -9.70 -0.43 -17.23
C ASN A 140 -8.40 0.39 -17.12
N GLY A 141 -7.76 0.40 -15.94
CA GLY A 141 -6.61 1.26 -15.67
C GLY A 141 -6.97 2.73 -15.42
N THR A 142 -8.25 3.06 -15.27
CA THR A 142 -8.72 4.38 -14.84
C THR A 142 -8.33 4.62 -13.40
N PHE A 143 -7.74 5.78 -13.14
CA PHE A 143 -7.38 6.17 -11.79
C PHE A 143 -8.62 6.49 -10.96
N ILE A 144 -8.78 5.80 -9.83
CA ILE A 144 -9.86 6.04 -8.87
C ILE A 144 -9.32 7.04 -7.84
N PRO A 145 -9.86 8.27 -7.75
CA PRO A 145 -9.47 9.19 -6.69
C PRO A 145 -9.96 8.67 -5.33
N GLY A 146 -9.17 8.89 -4.29
CA GLY A 146 -9.60 8.66 -2.92
C GLY A 146 -10.79 9.57 -2.59
N GLY A 147 -11.77 9.05 -1.85
CA GLY A 147 -12.86 9.88 -1.33
C GLY A 147 -12.40 10.86 -0.26
N GLU A 148 -13.32 11.61 0.34
CA GLU A 148 -13.02 12.56 1.44
C GLU A 148 -12.32 11.91 2.62
N THR A 149 -12.64 10.64 2.89
CA THR A 149 -12.03 9.84 3.97
C THR A 149 -10.69 9.21 3.58
N GLY A 150 -10.16 9.53 2.40
CA GLY A 150 -8.96 8.93 1.83
C GLY A 150 -9.19 7.55 1.22
N TYR A 151 -8.10 6.87 0.90
CA TYR A 151 -8.12 5.53 0.31
C TYR A 151 -8.32 4.44 1.36
N LYS A 152 -9.07 3.40 1.00
CA LYS A 152 -9.12 2.16 1.79
C LYS A 152 -7.75 1.47 1.74
N LEU A 153 -7.25 1.05 2.89
CA LEU A 153 -5.97 0.36 3.02
C LEU A 153 -6.14 -1.16 2.82
N TRP A 154 -5.17 -1.73 2.12
CA TRP A 154 -5.07 -3.14 1.78
C TRP A 154 -3.73 -3.69 2.23
N CYS A 155 -3.67 -4.98 2.50
CA CYS A 155 -2.44 -5.73 2.71
C CYS A 155 -2.46 -7.01 1.86
N ILE A 156 -1.27 -7.55 1.58
CA ILE A 156 -1.14 -8.84 0.94
C ILE A 156 -1.13 -9.88 2.05
N ASP A 157 -2.07 -10.82 1.99
CA ASP A 157 -2.12 -11.92 2.93
C ASP A 157 -0.94 -12.88 2.68
N THR A 158 -0.18 -13.20 3.73
CA THR A 158 1.04 -14.00 3.57
C THR A 158 0.74 -15.44 3.16
N ALA A 159 -0.39 -15.99 3.61
CA ALA A 159 -0.82 -17.36 3.31
C ALA A 159 -1.38 -17.49 1.90
N THR A 160 -2.31 -16.61 1.51
CA THR A 160 -2.99 -16.73 0.21
C THR A 160 -2.35 -15.91 -0.91
N GLN A 161 -1.42 -14.99 -0.58
CA GLN A 161 -0.85 -13.99 -1.49
C GLN A 161 -1.93 -13.12 -2.18
N GLN A 162 -3.15 -13.09 -1.64
CA GLN A 162 -4.25 -12.27 -2.15
C GLN A 162 -4.32 -10.95 -1.42
N PHE A 163 -4.82 -9.93 -2.12
CA PHE A 163 -5.11 -8.65 -1.50
C PHE A 163 -6.34 -8.79 -0.61
N ARG A 164 -6.20 -8.40 0.65
CA ARG A 164 -7.30 -8.28 1.61
C ARG A 164 -7.30 -6.90 2.24
N HIS A 165 -8.45 -6.47 2.75
CA HIS A 165 -8.51 -5.26 3.54
C HIS A 165 -7.59 -5.37 4.76
N MET A 166 -6.87 -4.28 5.04
CA MET A 166 -5.95 -4.23 6.16
C MET A 166 -6.75 -4.28 7.46
N LYS A 167 -6.46 -5.27 8.31
CA LYS A 167 -7.06 -5.37 9.64
C LYS A 167 -6.28 -4.50 10.61
N LYS A 168 -6.88 -4.13 11.74
CA LYS A 168 -6.24 -3.36 12.81
C LYS A 168 -4.89 -3.94 13.26
N GLY A 169 -4.80 -5.27 13.32
CA GLY A 169 -3.59 -5.98 13.72
C GLY A 169 -2.46 -5.96 12.69
N ASP A 170 -2.73 -5.62 11.43
CA ASP A 170 -1.71 -5.57 10.37
C ASP A 170 -1.03 -4.19 10.30
N ASP A 171 -1.65 -3.15 10.87
CA ASP A 171 -1.10 -1.81 10.88
C ASP A 171 0.12 -1.75 11.80
N PRO A 172 1.34 -1.48 11.27
CA PRO A 172 2.55 -1.41 12.08
C PRO A 172 2.46 -0.33 13.17
N ASN A 173 1.71 0.76 12.94
CA ASN A 173 1.51 1.80 13.93
C ASN A 173 0.64 1.31 15.09
N PHE A 174 -0.36 0.48 14.81
CA PHE A 174 -1.21 -0.12 15.83
C PHE A 174 -0.46 -1.15 16.67
N ILE A 175 0.39 -1.99 16.06
CA ILE A 175 1.18 -2.98 16.80
C ILE A 175 2.11 -2.30 17.81
N ARG A 176 2.78 -1.20 17.41
CA ARG A 176 3.69 -0.43 18.30
C ARG A 176 2.99 0.19 19.51
N SER A 177 1.72 0.53 19.37
CA SER A 177 0.91 1.12 20.43
C SER A 177 0.38 0.11 21.46
N ARG A 178 0.57 -1.19 21.24
CA ARG A 178 0.21 -2.19 22.26
C ARG A 178 1.20 -2.08 23.41
N PRO A 179 0.75 -1.79 24.64
CA PRO A 179 1.62 -1.90 25.80
C PRO A 179 2.07 -3.36 25.89
N SER A 180 3.37 -3.58 25.72
CA SER A 180 4.04 -4.86 25.97
C SER A 180 4.11 -5.14 27.47
N SER A 181 2.99 -5.08 28.18
CA SER A 181 2.89 -5.58 29.55
C SER A 181 2.06 -6.87 29.55
N PRO A 182 2.56 -7.96 30.15
CA PRO A 182 1.79 -9.16 30.38
C PRO A 182 0.82 -8.90 31.54
N ARG A 183 -0.30 -8.23 31.27
CA ARG A 183 -1.42 -8.19 32.21
C ARG A 183 -2.70 -8.67 31.53
N GLU A 184 -3.10 -9.85 32.00
CA GLU A 184 -4.44 -10.39 32.10
C GLU A 184 -5.29 -10.51 30.82
N ARG A 185 -5.70 -11.75 30.58
CA ARG A 185 -6.61 -12.16 29.52
C ARG A 185 -7.98 -11.54 29.76
N ASP A 186 -8.26 -10.41 29.12
CA ASP A 186 -9.64 -9.98 28.95
C ASP A 186 -10.32 -10.80 27.85
N VAL A 187 -11.30 -11.60 28.26
CA VAL A 187 -12.08 -12.58 27.47
C VAL A 187 -13.10 -11.89 26.54
N ASN A 188 -13.07 -10.56 26.42
CA ASN A 188 -14.03 -9.77 25.62
C ASN A 188 -13.43 -9.14 24.36
N ARG A 189 -12.55 -9.85 23.65
CA ARG A 189 -12.00 -9.39 22.36
C ARG A 189 -12.92 -9.72 21.17
N ARG A 190 -14.19 -9.34 21.26
CA ARG A 190 -15.19 -9.55 20.21
C ARG A 190 -15.43 -8.24 19.45
N SER A 191 -14.45 -7.83 18.64
CA SER A 191 -14.55 -6.76 17.64
C SER A 191 -13.30 -6.75 16.75
N GLU A 192 -13.31 -7.56 15.69
CA GLU A 192 -12.37 -7.41 14.55
C GLU A 192 -12.81 -6.20 13.70
N GLU A 193 -12.78 -5.00 14.26
CA GLU A 193 -13.06 -3.80 13.46
C GLU A 193 -11.88 -3.54 12.52
N SER A 194 -12.12 -3.81 11.24
CA SER A 194 -11.33 -3.32 10.11
C SER A 194 -10.97 -1.85 10.34
N VAL A 195 -9.70 -1.50 10.24
CA VAL A 195 -9.28 -0.09 10.19
C VAL A 195 -9.49 0.38 8.76
N SER A 196 -10.75 0.39 8.35
CA SER A 196 -11.26 1.49 7.55
C SER A 196 -11.34 2.68 8.49
N THR A 197 -10.74 3.81 8.15
CA THR A 197 -10.90 5.09 8.85
C THR A 197 -12.34 5.65 8.79
N ALA A 198 -13.33 4.78 8.58
CA ALA A 198 -14.75 5.09 8.59
C ALA A 198 -15.34 4.65 9.94
N TYR A 199 -16.05 5.60 10.58
CA TYR A 199 -16.72 5.52 11.88
C TYR A 199 -15.86 5.87 13.12
N ARG A 200 -15.24 7.05 13.10
CA ARG A 200 -15.36 7.94 14.27
C ARG A 200 -16.47 8.94 13.95
N SER A 201 -17.47 8.97 14.82
CA SER A 201 -18.62 9.87 14.85
C SER A 201 -18.20 11.31 14.56
N GLY A 202 -18.99 12.01 13.75
CA GLY A 202 -18.74 13.38 13.33
C GLY A 202 -18.69 14.41 14.48
N PRO A 203 -18.27 15.64 14.17
CA PRO A 203 -18.11 16.72 15.12
C PRO A 203 -19.44 17.48 15.31
N ALA A 204 -20.33 16.97 16.16
CA ALA A 204 -21.43 17.75 16.71
C ALA A 204 -22.06 17.00 17.90
N SER A 205 -21.46 17.13 19.08
CA SER A 205 -22.14 16.81 20.33
C SER A 205 -21.77 17.87 21.37
N THR A 206 -22.51 18.98 21.30
CA THR A 206 -22.66 19.92 22.41
C THR A 206 -23.41 19.23 23.54
N ARG A 207 -22.69 18.66 24.52
CA ARG A 207 -23.28 18.39 25.83
C ARG A 207 -22.22 18.40 26.92
N ASP A 208 -21.65 19.58 27.13
CA ASP A 208 -21.15 19.99 28.45
C ASP A 208 -22.33 20.57 29.25
N GLY A 209 -22.56 20.03 30.45
CA GLY A 209 -23.51 20.57 31.41
C GLY A 209 -23.73 19.62 32.60
N PRO A 210 -23.80 20.11 33.85
CA PRO A 210 -22.92 19.66 34.93
C PRO A 210 -23.55 18.69 35.93
N SER A 211 -22.66 18.07 36.71
CA SER A 211 -22.88 17.15 37.82
C SER A 211 -23.88 17.65 38.87
N ALA A 212 -24.79 16.76 39.30
CA ALA A 212 -25.47 16.84 40.59
C ALA A 212 -25.78 15.43 41.13
N PRO A 213 -25.86 15.24 42.47
CA PRO A 213 -25.43 14.01 43.13
C PRO A 213 -26.57 13.10 43.61
N SER A 214 -26.22 11.84 43.89
CA SER A 214 -26.69 10.97 44.99
C SER A 214 -28.06 11.28 45.63
N THR A 215 -29.03 10.35 45.53
CA THR A 215 -29.66 9.71 46.72
C THR A 215 -30.69 8.63 46.34
N ARG A 216 -30.45 7.42 46.90
CA ARG A 216 -31.38 6.45 47.52
C ARG A 216 -32.61 5.89 46.78
N ALA A 217 -32.76 4.57 46.97
CA ALA A 217 -33.96 3.76 46.78
C ALA A 217 -34.93 3.86 47.99
N SER A 218 -36.25 3.81 47.72
CA SER A 218 -37.40 3.37 48.56
C SER A 218 -38.67 3.65 47.74
N SER A 219 -39.47 2.66 47.27
CA SER A 219 -40.51 1.86 47.94
C SER A 219 -41.88 2.58 48.13
N ILE A 220 -42.96 1.86 47.74
CA ILE A 220 -44.33 1.81 48.31
C ILE A 220 -45.47 2.70 47.72
N ARG A 221 -46.50 1.97 47.20
CA ARG A 221 -47.99 2.15 47.16
C ARG A 221 -48.57 3.49 46.63
N GLY A 222 -49.64 3.54 45.83
CA GLY A 222 -50.77 2.63 45.60
C GLY A 222 -51.71 3.17 44.49
N PRO A 223 -52.96 2.66 44.38
CA PRO A 223 -53.65 2.38 43.10
C PRO A 223 -54.67 3.46 42.68
N LEU A 224 -55.18 3.38 41.43
CA LEU A 224 -56.61 3.54 41.08
C LEU A 224 -56.88 3.27 39.56
N SER A 225 -57.74 2.27 39.33
CA SER A 225 -58.80 2.13 38.29
C SER A 225 -58.50 2.26 36.78
N ASN A 226 -58.53 1.09 36.11
CA ASN A 226 -59.04 0.79 34.75
C ASN A 226 -60.57 1.10 34.62
N PRO A 227 -61.30 0.88 33.49
CA PRO A 227 -60.99 0.25 32.17
C PRO A 227 -61.47 1.13 30.97
N THR A 228 -61.37 0.83 29.67
CA THR A 228 -61.91 -0.26 28.81
C THR A 228 -61.59 0.22 27.39
N SER A 229 -60.96 -0.53 26.48
CA SER A 229 -61.64 -1.33 25.45
C SER A 229 -60.65 -2.15 24.60
N SER A 230 -61.14 -3.28 24.12
CA SER A 230 -60.53 -4.50 23.56
C SER A 230 -60.39 -4.47 22.00
N PRO A 231 -60.19 -5.60 21.25
CA PRO A 231 -59.05 -6.53 21.20
C PRO A 231 -58.63 -6.95 19.74
N SER A 232 -57.75 -7.96 19.64
CA SER A 232 -57.27 -8.74 18.45
C SER A 232 -55.95 -8.22 17.86
N SER A 233 -54.91 -9.02 17.57
CA SER A 233 -54.85 -10.43 17.16
C SER A 233 -53.49 -11.09 17.49
N ARG A 234 -53.53 -12.42 17.67
CA ARG A 234 -52.50 -13.47 17.56
C ARG A 234 -51.17 -13.05 16.87
N VAL A 235 -49.98 -13.50 17.29
CA VAL A 235 -49.44 -14.87 17.14
C VAL A 235 -48.29 -15.14 18.13
N GLN A 236 -48.35 -16.29 18.81
CA GLN A 236 -47.23 -16.94 19.50
C GLN A 236 -46.39 -17.74 18.50
N SER A 237 -45.08 -17.50 18.46
CA SER A 237 -44.11 -18.51 18.00
C SER A 237 -42.82 -18.41 18.82
N ARG A 238 -42.72 -19.24 19.86
CA ARG A 238 -41.46 -19.61 20.49
C ARG A 238 -40.94 -20.89 19.84
N ARG A 239 -39.60 -21.03 19.89
CA ARG A 239 -38.77 -22.26 19.82
C ARG A 239 -38.31 -22.74 18.44
N ASN A 240 -37.00 -22.58 18.19
CA ASN A 240 -36.04 -23.68 18.32
C ASN A 240 -34.60 -23.16 18.10
N SER A 241 -33.93 -22.76 19.18
CA SER A 241 -32.47 -22.58 19.19
C SER A 241 -31.82 -23.95 19.46
N PRO A 242 -30.92 -24.45 18.59
CA PRO A 242 -30.27 -25.74 18.81
C PRO A 242 -29.38 -25.68 20.06
N ARG A 243 -29.70 -26.49 21.06
CA ARG A 243 -28.83 -26.76 22.20
C ARG A 243 -27.55 -27.45 21.68
N ARG A 244 -26.42 -26.74 21.74
CA ARG A 244 -25.09 -27.31 21.52
C ARG A 244 -24.70 -28.14 22.76
N ASN A 245 -25.03 -29.44 22.74
CA ASN A 245 -24.72 -30.39 23.80
C ASN A 245 -23.40 -31.17 23.55
N ASN A 246 -22.35 -30.52 23.05
CA ASN A 246 -21.03 -31.16 22.92
C ASN A 246 -19.97 -30.39 23.70
N SER A 247 -20.25 -30.08 24.97
CA SER A 247 -19.20 -29.68 25.90
C SER A 247 -18.40 -30.93 26.27
N ILE A 248 -17.26 -31.12 25.62
CA ILE A 248 -16.23 -32.04 26.09
C ILE A 248 -15.91 -31.63 27.53
N PRO A 249 -15.93 -32.57 28.51
CA PRO A 249 -15.61 -32.26 29.90
C PRO A 249 -14.28 -31.50 29.97
N LEU A 250 -14.24 -30.41 30.75
CA LEU A 250 -13.09 -29.48 30.80
C LEU A 250 -11.74 -30.17 31.09
N GLU A 251 -11.77 -31.35 31.71
CA GLU A 251 -10.58 -32.17 31.94
C GLU A 251 -10.05 -32.85 30.68
N GLU A 252 -10.93 -33.37 29.83
CA GLU A 252 -10.57 -34.02 28.57
C GLU A 252 -10.04 -32.98 27.56
N ALA A 253 -10.62 -31.77 27.55
CA ALA A 253 -10.10 -30.66 26.76
C ALA A 253 -8.68 -30.23 27.19
N LYS A 254 -8.38 -30.22 28.50
CA LYS A 254 -7.02 -29.95 29.01
C LYS A 254 -6.03 -31.06 28.64
N ALA A 255 -6.45 -32.32 28.68
CA ALA A 255 -5.62 -33.45 28.28
C ALA A 255 -5.31 -33.41 26.76
N ALA A 256 -6.31 -33.08 25.93
CA ALA A 256 -6.14 -32.91 24.49
C ALA A 256 -5.16 -31.78 24.15
N LEU A 257 -5.24 -30.63 24.85
CA LEU A 257 -4.35 -29.50 24.64
C LEU A 257 -2.90 -29.83 25.01
N ARG A 258 -2.69 -30.60 26.10
CA ARG A 258 -1.35 -31.09 26.47
C ARG A 258 -0.78 -32.08 25.46
N ARG A 259 -1.60 -32.96 24.88
CA ARG A 259 -1.16 -33.88 23.82
C ARG A 259 -0.73 -33.12 22.57
N MET A 260 -1.52 -32.14 22.14
CA MET A 260 -1.20 -31.33 20.96
C MET A 260 0.08 -30.52 21.16
N ALA A 261 0.31 -29.98 22.36
CA ALA A 261 1.55 -29.27 22.68
C ALA A 261 2.78 -30.20 22.63
N LYS A 262 2.66 -31.41 23.18
CA LYS A 262 3.74 -32.41 23.14
C LYS A 262 4.06 -32.87 21.72
N GLU A 263 3.05 -33.08 20.89
CA GLU A 263 3.23 -33.46 19.48
C GLU A 263 3.93 -32.38 18.66
N GLN A 264 3.65 -31.10 18.93
CA GLN A 264 4.37 -30.00 18.27
C GLN A 264 5.84 -29.92 18.71
N GLU A 265 6.14 -30.16 19.98
CA GLU A 265 7.52 -30.19 20.48
C GLU A 265 8.30 -31.37 19.87
N GLU A 266 7.69 -32.55 19.78
CA GLU A 266 8.27 -33.72 19.10
C GLU A 266 8.48 -33.48 17.60
N ALA A 267 7.54 -32.81 16.91
CA ALA A 267 7.69 -32.46 15.50
C ALA A 267 8.83 -31.45 15.26
N VAL A 268 8.99 -30.45 16.14
CA VAL A 268 10.07 -29.45 16.04
C VAL A 268 11.43 -30.09 16.32
N THR A 269 11.52 -30.95 17.32
CA THR A 269 12.77 -31.67 17.64
C THR A 269 13.16 -32.67 16.55
N ALA A 270 12.19 -33.39 15.97
CA ALA A 270 12.43 -34.26 14.81
C ALA A 270 12.89 -33.47 13.57
N ALA A 271 12.29 -32.32 13.29
CA ALA A 271 12.71 -31.45 12.19
C ALA A 271 14.12 -30.87 12.40
N ALA A 272 14.48 -30.54 13.64
CA ALA A 272 15.83 -30.10 13.98
C ALA A 272 16.88 -31.22 13.80
N ALA A 273 16.55 -32.46 14.19
CA ALA A 273 17.41 -33.62 13.99
C ALA A 273 17.57 -34.03 12.51
N ALA A 274 16.55 -33.81 11.67
CA ALA A 274 16.65 -34.04 10.23
C ALA A 274 17.61 -33.05 9.54
N LYS A 275 17.68 -31.81 10.04
CA LYS A 275 18.52 -30.74 9.48
C LYS A 275 20.02 -30.93 9.72
N THR A 276 20.42 -31.64 10.79
CA THR A 276 21.83 -31.90 11.08
C THR A 276 22.42 -33.04 10.26
N ARG A 277 21.58 -33.94 9.70
CA ARG A 277 22.04 -35.09 8.88
C ARG A 277 22.39 -34.74 7.43
N THR A 278 21.95 -33.61 6.89
CA THR A 278 22.17 -33.26 5.47
C THR A 278 23.39 -32.38 5.21
N ASN A 279 24.14 -31.98 6.24
CA ASN A 279 25.28 -31.06 6.10
C ASN A 279 26.65 -31.74 6.05
N SER A 280 26.72 -33.07 5.99
CA SER A 280 27.96 -33.85 5.98
C SER A 280 28.07 -34.81 4.78
N LYS A 281 27.85 -34.31 3.55
CA LYS A 281 28.37 -34.96 2.34
C LYS A 281 28.24 -34.02 1.13
N GLY A 282 29.34 -33.40 0.73
CA GLY A 282 29.36 -32.50 -0.41
C GLY A 282 30.77 -32.08 -0.80
N THR A 283 31.70 -33.04 -0.91
CA THR A 283 32.98 -32.84 -1.58
C THR A 283 32.72 -32.51 -3.04
N VAL A 284 32.89 -31.25 -3.42
CA VAL A 284 32.74 -30.75 -4.79
C VAL A 284 33.94 -31.24 -5.62
N GLN A 285 33.71 -32.16 -6.55
CA GLN A 285 34.66 -32.42 -7.63
C GLN A 285 34.55 -31.32 -8.69
N GLN A 286 35.67 -30.62 -8.88
CA GLN A 286 35.86 -29.57 -9.85
C GLN A 286 36.05 -30.21 -11.24
N ILE A 287 35.00 -30.23 -12.06
CA ILE A 287 35.07 -30.70 -13.46
C ILE A 287 35.44 -29.51 -14.34
N GLU A 288 36.70 -29.46 -14.76
CA GLU A 288 37.18 -28.57 -15.81
C GLU A 288 36.52 -28.93 -17.15
N ARG A 289 35.74 -28.00 -17.72
CA ARG A 289 35.27 -28.08 -19.11
C ARG A 289 36.23 -27.32 -20.01
N GLY A 290 37.18 -28.04 -20.58
CA GLY A 290 38.00 -27.58 -21.70
C GLY A 290 37.13 -27.36 -22.96
N ARG A 291 37.22 -26.17 -23.56
CA ARG A 291 36.73 -25.88 -24.91
C ARG A 291 37.83 -26.24 -25.92
N PRO A 292 37.57 -27.08 -26.93
CA PRO A 292 38.47 -27.20 -28.07
C PRO A 292 38.20 -26.04 -29.05
N MET A 293 39.22 -25.19 -29.28
CA MET A 293 39.23 -24.29 -30.43
C MET A 293 39.63 -25.08 -31.67
N MET A 294 38.70 -25.26 -32.61
CA MET A 294 39.03 -25.64 -33.98
C MET A 294 39.64 -24.43 -34.70
N ARG A 295 40.91 -24.54 -35.08
CA ARG A 295 41.53 -23.69 -36.09
C ARG A 295 40.97 -24.07 -37.46
N VAL A 296 40.43 -23.09 -38.17
CA VAL A 296 40.22 -23.16 -39.62
C VAL A 296 41.45 -22.51 -40.25
N ALA A 297 42.15 -23.25 -41.11
CA ALA A 297 43.22 -22.75 -41.95
C ALA A 297 42.89 -23.11 -43.41
N ASN A 298 43.00 -22.09 -44.25
CA ASN A 298 43.14 -22.05 -45.72
C ASN A 298 42.12 -22.79 -46.59
#